data_AF-A0A2H0P4Z4-F1
#
_entry.id   AF-A0A2H0P4Z4-F1
#
_cell.length_a   1.000
_cell.length_b   1.000
_cell.length_c   1.000
_cell.angle_alpha   90.00
_cell.angle_beta   90.00
_cell.angle_gamma   90.00
#
_symmetry.space_group_name_H-M   'P 1'
#
loop_
_entity.id
_entity.type
_entity.pdbx_description
1 polymer ?
#
loop_
_entity_poly.entity_id
_entity_poly.type
_entity_poly.pdbx_seq_one_letter_code
_entity_poly.pdbx_strand_id
1 'polypeptide(L)'
;MRSSELRDKFLKYFEGNAHKRLPSSSLVPANDPTLFFTNAGMVQFKDVFLGHDKRDCKRATTSQKCMRVSGKHNDLEQVGLTPRHHTFFEMLGNFSFGDYFKKEAIAYGWEFLTKTIGIPADRLCITVYNDDDEAEKLWLKHVEKNRIFRLGEKDNFWVMGDTGPCGPCSELHFDRVPGSKVTTKDLESDRFMEIWNLVFMQFERGSDGKMKPLAKPSIDTGMGLERLAAVVEGVEGNYETDLFMPVIRKIEKITGKKYERQYGAVTSASLSTDALTHLRTDFSMRVIADHIRASA
;
A
#
# COMPACT_ATOMS: atom_id res chain seq x y z
N MET A 1 9.08 -16.90 0.60
CA MET A 1 8.88 -16.47 2.00
C MET A 1 7.39 -16.38 2.22
N ARG A 2 6.85 -16.87 3.35
CA ARG A 2 5.40 -16.78 3.60
C ARG A 2 4.99 -15.37 4.02
N SER A 3 3.73 -14.98 3.82
CA SER A 3 3.24 -13.65 4.22
C SER A 3 3.36 -13.38 5.73
N SER A 4 3.26 -14.44 6.54
CA SER A 4 3.49 -14.33 7.98
C SER A 4 4.93 -13.96 8.34
N GLU A 5 5.90 -14.53 7.63
CA GLU A 5 7.32 -14.21 7.78
C GLU A 5 7.62 -12.80 7.26
N LEU A 6 7.01 -12.37 6.16
CA LEU A 6 7.16 -11.02 5.61
C LEU A 6 6.69 -9.96 6.62
N ARG A 7 5.51 -10.16 7.22
CA ARG A 7 4.98 -9.30 8.28
C ARG A 7 5.94 -9.19 9.46
N ASP A 8 6.42 -10.33 9.95
CA ASP A 8 7.32 -10.33 11.12
C ASP A 8 8.70 -9.74 10.81
N LYS A 9 9.25 -10.00 9.62
CA LYS A 9 10.49 -9.37 9.14
C LYS A 9 10.37 -7.85 9.08
N PHE A 10 9.26 -7.33 8.56
CA PHE A 10 9.02 -5.88 8.52
C PHE A 10 9.05 -5.28 9.92
N LEU A 11 8.27 -5.84 10.84
CA LEU A 11 8.16 -5.32 12.20
C LEU A 11 9.50 -5.39 12.93
N LYS A 12 10.23 -6.52 12.82
CA LYS A 12 11.55 -6.69 13.43
C LYS A 12 12.61 -5.76 12.84
N TYR A 13 12.57 -5.52 11.53
CA TYR A 13 13.50 -4.59 10.88
C TYR A 13 13.34 -3.17 11.45
N PHE A 14 12.11 -2.71 11.63
CA PHE A 14 11.86 -1.39 12.20
C PHE A 14 12.10 -1.33 13.71
N GLU A 15 11.84 -2.41 14.46
CA GLU A 15 12.26 -2.55 15.87
C GLU A 15 13.79 -2.40 16.02
N GLY A 16 14.57 -3.03 15.13
CA GLY A 16 16.03 -2.85 15.06
C GLY A 16 16.47 -1.42 14.74
N ASN A 17 15.60 -0.63 14.10
CA ASN A 17 15.79 0.79 13.81
C ASN A 17 15.11 1.72 14.86
N ALA A 18 14.96 1.22 16.08
CA ALA A 18 14.41 1.94 17.24
C ALA A 18 12.93 2.36 17.12
N HIS A 19 12.15 1.68 16.29
CA HIS A 19 10.70 1.86 16.27
C HIS A 19 10.05 0.98 17.34
N LYS A 20 9.06 1.52 18.05
CA LYS A 20 8.22 0.73 18.94
C LYS A 20 7.20 -0.04 18.10
N ARG A 21 7.24 -1.38 18.15
CA ARG A 21 6.16 -2.21 17.57
C ARG A 21 4.88 -2.00 18.37
N LEU A 22 3.84 -1.52 17.71
CA LEU A 22 2.51 -1.30 18.28
C LEU A 22 1.49 -2.25 17.65
N PRO A 23 0.44 -2.64 18.39
CA PRO A 23 -0.63 -3.45 17.81
C PRO A 23 -1.42 -2.65 16.77
N SER A 24 -2.04 -3.36 15.83
CA SER A 24 -3.10 -2.81 14.98
C SER A 24 -4.22 -2.23 15.85
N SER A 25 -4.71 -1.04 15.51
CA SER A 25 -5.95 -0.52 16.08
C SER A 25 -7.17 -1.29 15.54
N SER A 26 -8.33 -1.01 16.14
CA SER A 26 -9.63 -1.50 15.66
C SER A 26 -9.91 -1.08 14.22
N LEU A 27 -10.67 -1.90 13.49
CA LEU A 27 -11.23 -1.52 12.19
C LEU A 27 -12.25 -0.39 12.33
N VAL A 28 -12.95 -0.30 13.46
CA VAL A 28 -13.87 0.81 13.76
C VAL A 28 -13.09 1.88 14.55
N PRO A 29 -12.85 3.08 13.99
CA PRO A 29 -12.15 4.14 14.69
C PRO A 29 -12.93 4.60 15.93
N ALA A 30 -12.27 4.68 17.08
CA ALA A 30 -12.93 5.08 18.33
C ALA A 30 -13.22 6.59 18.39
N ASN A 31 -12.36 7.41 17.77
CA ASN A 31 -12.31 8.86 17.98
C ASN A 31 -12.46 9.68 16.69
N ASP A 32 -12.95 9.08 15.60
CA ASP A 32 -13.19 9.81 14.35
C ASP A 32 -14.56 9.43 13.76
N PRO A 33 -15.62 10.21 14.02
CA PRO A 33 -16.97 9.92 13.53
C PRO A 33 -17.10 10.14 12.01
N THR A 34 -16.09 10.72 11.36
CA THR A 34 -16.09 10.95 9.90
C THR A 34 -15.56 9.75 9.10
N LEU A 35 -14.89 8.80 9.78
CA LEU A 35 -14.36 7.59 9.18
C LEU A 35 -15.19 6.37 9.60
N PHE A 36 -15.80 5.69 8.63
CA PHE A 36 -16.50 4.42 8.88
C PHE A 36 -15.53 3.33 9.35
N PHE A 37 -14.39 3.21 8.67
CA PHE A 37 -13.38 2.20 8.97
C PHE A 37 -11.96 2.78 8.92
N THR A 38 -11.06 2.18 9.67
CA THR A 38 -9.62 2.41 9.59
C THR A 38 -9.13 2.01 8.20
N ASN A 39 -8.77 2.98 7.37
CA ASN A 39 -8.35 2.80 5.98
C ASN A 39 -6.82 2.80 5.77
N ALA A 40 -6.05 3.19 6.80
CA ALA A 40 -4.60 3.30 6.80
C ALA A 40 -3.98 3.09 8.20
N GLY A 41 -2.69 2.76 8.23
CA GLY A 41 -1.89 2.63 9.46
C GLY A 41 -1.87 3.88 10.33
N MET A 42 -1.86 5.05 9.70
CA MET A 42 -1.73 6.33 10.37
C MET A 42 -2.93 6.70 11.25
N VAL A 43 -4.13 6.15 11.00
CA VAL A 43 -5.39 6.59 11.64
C VAL A 43 -5.29 6.64 13.16
N GLN A 44 -4.65 5.64 13.78
CA GLN A 44 -4.44 5.59 15.23
C GLN A 44 -3.41 6.60 15.78
N PHE A 45 -2.69 7.29 14.91
CA PHE A 45 -1.66 8.27 15.20
C PHE A 45 -2.05 9.69 14.74
N LYS A 46 -3.27 9.90 14.24
CA LYS A 46 -3.75 11.21 13.75
C LYS A 46 -3.45 12.35 14.74
N ASP A 47 -3.85 12.19 16.00
CA ASP A 47 -3.65 13.21 17.03
C ASP A 47 -2.17 13.38 17.42
N VAL A 48 -1.33 12.36 17.21
CA VAL A 48 0.12 12.45 17.43
C VAL A 48 0.77 13.32 16.35
N PHE A 49 0.37 13.14 15.09
CA PHE A 49 0.85 13.98 13.98
C PHE A 49 0.42 15.44 14.11
N LEU A 50 -0.80 15.68 14.61
CA LEU A 50 -1.31 17.02 14.88
C LEU A 50 -0.72 17.63 16.17
N GLY A 51 -0.03 16.84 17.00
CA GLY A 51 0.56 17.27 18.25
C GLY A 51 -0.43 17.42 19.41
N HIS A 52 -1.66 16.93 19.26
CA HIS A 52 -2.70 16.89 20.29
C HIS A 52 -2.48 15.74 21.30
N ASP A 53 -1.87 14.64 20.86
CA ASP A 53 -1.49 13.50 21.70
C ASP A 53 0.04 13.40 21.81
N LYS A 54 0.53 13.02 22.99
CA LYS A 54 1.95 12.76 23.25
C LYS A 54 2.13 11.29 23.57
N ARG A 55 2.85 10.58 22.70
CA ARG A 55 3.28 9.20 22.92
C ARG A 55 4.68 9.15 23.53
N ASP A 56 4.93 8.15 24.35
CA ASP A 56 6.25 7.86 24.91
C ASP A 56 7.28 7.41 23.85
N CYS A 57 6.81 7.06 22.65
CA CYS A 57 7.66 6.68 21.53
C CYS A 57 7.67 7.77 20.45
N LYS A 58 8.86 8.11 19.95
CA LYS A 58 9.04 9.01 18.79
C LYS A 58 8.92 8.29 17.44
N ARG A 59 9.02 6.96 17.46
CA ARG A 59 9.00 6.10 16.29
C ARG A 59 8.11 4.89 16.56
N ALA A 60 7.31 4.50 15.60
CA ALA A 60 6.42 3.34 15.72
C ALA A 60 6.40 2.48 14.47
N THR A 61 6.07 1.20 14.61
CA THR A 61 5.81 0.31 13.46
C THR A 61 4.62 -0.61 13.74
N THR A 62 3.81 -0.87 12.72
CA THR A 62 2.57 -1.67 12.83
C THR A 62 2.31 -2.50 11.57
N SER A 63 1.54 -3.58 11.73
CA SER A 63 0.77 -4.20 10.64
C SER A 63 -0.69 -3.89 10.92
N GLN A 64 -1.22 -2.83 10.30
CA GLN A 64 -2.57 -2.34 10.55
C GLN A 64 -3.58 -3.08 9.67
N LYS A 65 -4.66 -3.56 10.28
CA LYS A 65 -5.85 -4.01 9.55
C LYS A 65 -6.56 -2.81 8.96
N CYS A 66 -6.74 -2.82 7.65
CA CYS A 66 -7.34 -1.72 6.90
C CYS A 66 -8.58 -2.20 6.14
N MET A 67 -9.57 -1.31 6.02
CA MET A 67 -10.74 -1.54 5.19
C MET A 67 -11.06 -0.32 4.32
N ARG A 68 -11.27 -0.55 3.01
CA ARG A 68 -11.49 0.49 1.99
C ARG A 68 -12.78 0.24 1.21
N VAL A 69 -13.91 0.53 1.85
CA VAL A 69 -15.27 0.31 1.30
C VAL A 69 -16.14 1.56 1.31
N SER A 70 -15.57 2.73 1.64
CA SER A 70 -16.32 3.99 1.75
C SER A 70 -15.41 5.22 1.62
N GLY A 71 -16.01 6.39 1.39
CA GLY A 71 -15.30 7.66 1.31
C GLY A 71 -14.36 7.77 0.10
N LYS A 72 -13.31 8.60 0.23
CA LYS A 72 -12.30 8.81 -0.83
C LYS A 72 -11.50 7.56 -1.18
N HIS A 73 -11.35 6.63 -0.25
CA HIS A 73 -10.59 5.39 -0.43
C HIS A 73 -11.54 4.20 -0.47
N ASN A 74 -12.33 4.13 -1.53
CA ASN A 74 -13.30 3.06 -1.75
C ASN A 74 -12.86 2.17 -2.93
N ASP A 75 -12.41 0.97 -2.60
CA ASP A 75 -11.91 0.00 -3.57
C ASP A 75 -12.96 -1.09 -3.91
N LEU A 76 -14.15 -1.05 -3.30
CA LEU A 76 -15.16 -2.11 -3.37
C LEU A 76 -15.50 -2.55 -4.79
N GLU A 77 -15.70 -1.59 -5.70
CA GLU A 77 -16.05 -1.87 -7.10
C GLU A 77 -14.91 -2.49 -7.91
N GLN A 78 -13.66 -2.43 -7.42
CA GLN A 78 -12.46 -2.98 -8.07
C GLN A 78 -12.11 -4.40 -7.57
N VAL A 79 -12.71 -4.83 -6.47
CA VAL A 79 -12.45 -6.12 -5.83
C VAL A 79 -12.87 -7.25 -6.77
N GLY A 80 -11.98 -8.23 -6.95
CA GLY A 80 -12.18 -9.37 -7.85
C GLY A 80 -12.02 -9.06 -9.34
N LEU A 81 -12.17 -7.80 -9.79
CA LEU A 81 -11.87 -7.40 -11.17
C LEU A 81 -10.36 -7.32 -11.41
N THR A 82 -9.66 -6.74 -10.44
CA THR A 82 -8.22 -6.51 -10.51
C THR A 82 -7.43 -7.49 -9.63
N PRO A 83 -6.15 -7.73 -9.92
CA PRO A 83 -5.30 -8.62 -9.11
C PRO A 83 -4.85 -8.03 -7.77
N ARG A 84 -5.15 -6.76 -7.47
CA ARG A 84 -4.48 -5.98 -6.42
C ARG A 84 -5.37 -5.27 -5.41
N HIS A 85 -6.66 -5.12 -5.70
CA HIS A 85 -7.61 -4.43 -4.82
C HIS A 85 -8.38 -5.42 -3.94
N HIS A 86 -8.59 -5.01 -2.70
CA HIS A 86 -9.21 -5.78 -1.61
C HIS A 86 -10.11 -4.85 -0.81
N THR A 87 -11.20 -5.37 -0.23
CA THR A 87 -11.93 -4.60 0.78
C THR A 87 -11.13 -4.52 2.07
N PHE A 88 -10.58 -5.66 2.51
CA PHE A 88 -9.77 -5.80 3.73
C PHE A 88 -8.33 -6.20 3.38
N PHE A 89 -7.36 -5.50 3.95
CA PHE A 89 -5.95 -5.78 3.74
C PHE A 89 -5.10 -5.36 4.95
N GLU A 90 -3.83 -5.78 4.95
CA GLU A 90 -2.87 -5.36 5.97
C GLU A 90 -1.88 -4.33 5.44
N MET A 91 -1.78 -3.21 6.14
CA MET A 91 -0.84 -2.15 5.86
C MET A 91 0.33 -2.21 6.85
N LEU A 92 1.50 -2.57 6.33
CA LEU A 92 2.78 -2.48 7.03
C LEU A 92 3.25 -1.03 7.02
N GLY A 93 3.45 -0.44 8.20
CA GLY A 93 3.84 0.97 8.31
C GLY A 93 4.94 1.21 9.34
N ASN A 94 5.83 2.15 9.03
CA ASN A 94 6.74 2.80 9.97
C ASN A 94 6.39 4.28 10.08
N PHE A 95 6.48 4.83 11.29
CA PHE A 95 6.05 6.19 11.59
C PHE A 95 7.13 6.92 12.36
N SER A 96 7.34 8.19 12.02
CA SER A 96 8.21 9.13 12.73
C SER A 96 7.39 10.31 13.22
N PHE A 97 7.42 10.58 14.51
CA PHE A 97 6.68 11.68 15.12
C PHE A 97 7.65 12.83 15.46
N GLY A 98 8.00 13.63 14.44
CA GLY A 98 8.96 14.73 14.62
C GLY A 98 10.38 14.29 14.97
N ASP A 99 10.83 13.14 14.46
CA ASP A 99 12.16 12.58 14.73
C ASP A 99 13.02 12.52 13.45
N TYR A 100 12.95 11.43 12.68
CA TYR A 100 13.58 11.35 11.36
C TYR A 100 12.62 11.78 10.24
N PHE A 101 13.16 12.08 9.07
CA PHE A 101 12.36 12.55 7.93
C PHE A 101 12.76 11.84 6.62
N LYS A 102 12.67 12.53 5.47
CA LYS A 102 12.85 11.96 4.13
C LYS A 102 14.10 11.10 3.98
N LYS A 103 15.25 11.58 4.43
CA LYS A 103 16.54 10.91 4.26
C LYS A 103 16.53 9.50 4.85
N GLU A 104 16.13 9.37 6.11
CA GLU A 104 16.07 8.09 6.79
C GLU A 104 14.88 7.25 6.31
N ALA A 105 13.72 7.85 6.02
CA ALA A 105 12.57 7.12 5.47
C ALA A 105 12.91 6.41 4.15
N ILE A 106 13.55 7.13 3.23
CA ILE A 106 14.02 6.61 1.94
C ILE A 106 15.07 5.52 2.15
N ALA A 107 16.06 5.76 3.01
CA ALA A 107 17.11 4.79 3.30
C ALA A 107 16.55 3.49 3.91
N TYR A 108 15.61 3.62 4.87
CA TYR A 108 14.96 2.46 5.49
C TYR A 108 14.13 1.67 4.50
N GLY A 109 13.30 2.34 3.69
CA GLY A 109 12.48 1.68 2.67
C GLY A 109 13.33 0.94 1.63
N TRP A 110 14.38 1.61 1.14
CA TRP A 110 15.30 1.02 0.17
C TRP A 110 16.04 -0.20 0.73
N GLU A 111 16.62 -0.09 1.93
CA GLU A 111 17.35 -1.18 2.57
C GLU A 111 16.43 -2.36 2.89
N PHE A 112 15.22 -2.11 3.37
CA PHE A 112 14.28 -3.17 3.66
C PHE A 112 13.97 -3.99 2.39
N LEU A 113 13.59 -3.33 1.29
CA LEU A 113 13.23 -4.05 0.07
C LEU A 113 14.42 -4.74 -0.58
N THR A 114 15.55 -4.05 -0.71
CA THR A 114 16.70 -4.57 -1.48
C THR A 114 17.60 -5.50 -0.69
N LYS A 115 17.82 -5.25 0.61
CA LYS A 115 18.72 -6.07 1.43
C LYS A 115 17.97 -7.07 2.31
N THR A 116 16.89 -6.65 2.98
CA THR A 116 16.17 -7.53 3.93
C THR A 116 15.25 -8.52 3.24
N ILE A 117 14.52 -8.05 2.23
CA ILE A 117 13.64 -8.89 1.41
C ILE A 117 14.38 -9.48 0.21
N GLY A 118 15.31 -8.73 -0.39
CA GLY A 118 16.09 -9.18 -1.54
C GLY A 118 15.41 -8.93 -2.89
N ILE A 119 14.54 -7.92 -2.98
CA ILE A 119 13.97 -7.48 -4.26
C ILE A 119 15.12 -6.89 -5.10
N PRO A 120 15.30 -7.33 -6.36
CA PRO A 120 16.34 -6.79 -7.21
C PRO A 120 16.15 -5.28 -7.43
N ALA A 121 17.20 -4.49 -7.18
CA ALA A 121 17.15 -3.03 -7.22
C ALA A 121 16.76 -2.48 -8.60
N ASP A 122 17.16 -3.16 -9.67
CA ASP A 122 16.83 -2.82 -11.06
C ASP A 122 15.35 -3.07 -11.42
N ARG A 123 14.57 -3.65 -10.50
CA ARG A 123 13.13 -3.88 -10.63
C ARG A 123 12.31 -2.83 -9.89
N LEU A 124 12.94 -1.88 -9.21
CA LEU A 124 12.26 -0.83 -8.47
C LEU A 124 12.26 0.48 -9.26
N CYS A 125 11.09 1.06 -9.42
CA CYS A 125 10.88 2.42 -9.91
C CYS A 125 10.33 3.28 -8.77
N ILE A 126 10.69 4.55 -8.78
CA ILE A 126 10.35 5.50 -7.72
C ILE A 126 9.53 6.64 -8.33
N THR A 127 8.49 7.06 -7.63
CA THR A 127 7.77 8.30 -7.94
C THR A 127 7.99 9.32 -6.84
N VAL A 128 8.01 10.61 -7.19
CA VAL A 128 8.12 11.74 -6.25
C VAL A 128 7.21 12.88 -6.71
N TYR A 129 6.78 13.72 -5.78
CA TYR A 129 6.00 14.90 -6.10
C TYR A 129 6.78 15.89 -7.00
N ASN A 130 6.09 16.51 -7.96
CA ASN A 130 6.69 17.42 -8.95
C ASN A 130 7.57 18.51 -8.32
N ASP A 131 7.18 19.05 -7.17
CA ASP A 131 7.90 20.14 -6.52
C ASP A 131 8.83 19.66 -5.38
N ASP A 132 9.04 18.34 -5.22
CA ASP A 132 9.90 17.76 -4.17
C ASP A 132 11.30 17.39 -4.69
N ASP A 133 12.11 18.41 -4.97
CA ASP A 133 13.52 18.25 -5.38
C ASP A 133 14.39 17.51 -4.34
N GLU A 134 14.03 17.64 -3.06
CA GLU A 134 14.75 17.01 -1.96
C GLU A 134 14.61 15.48 -2.02
N ALA A 135 13.39 14.97 -2.21
CA ALA A 135 13.14 13.54 -2.32
C ALA A 135 13.86 12.94 -3.53
N GLU A 136 13.81 13.60 -4.69
CA GLU A 136 14.55 13.14 -5.88
C GLU A 136 16.06 13.07 -5.62
N LYS A 137 16.64 14.11 -5.02
CA LYS A 137 18.08 14.15 -4.70
C LYS A 137 18.49 13.03 -3.74
N LEU A 138 17.61 12.66 -2.81
CA LEU A 138 17.86 11.55 -1.89
C LEU A 138 17.78 10.20 -2.62
N TRP A 139 16.80 10.01 -3.50
CA TRP A 139 16.65 8.79 -4.30
C TRP A 139 17.77 8.56 -5.30
N LEU A 140 18.37 9.62 -5.85
CA LEU A 140 19.53 9.52 -6.76
C LEU A 140 20.77 8.86 -6.13
N LYS A 141 20.80 8.67 -4.81
CA LYS A 141 21.85 7.91 -4.11
C LYS A 141 21.65 6.40 -4.18
N HIS A 142 20.45 5.95 -4.57
CA HIS A 142 20.01 4.56 -4.51
C HIS A 142 19.58 4.02 -5.87
N VAL A 143 18.99 4.88 -6.70
CA VAL A 143 18.31 4.51 -7.95
C VAL A 143 18.79 5.43 -9.08
N GLU A 144 18.93 4.87 -10.28
CA GLU A 144 19.26 5.65 -11.48
C GLU A 144 18.15 6.65 -11.83
N LYS A 145 18.53 7.81 -12.38
CA LYS A 145 17.59 8.89 -12.73
C LYS A 145 16.46 8.44 -13.68
N ASN A 146 16.72 7.49 -14.57
CA ASN A 146 15.75 6.94 -15.53
C ASN A 146 14.65 6.07 -14.88
N ARG A 147 14.77 5.76 -13.59
CA ARG A 147 13.83 4.99 -12.77
C ARG A 147 13.13 5.86 -11.73
N ILE A 148 13.37 7.18 -11.73
CA ILE A 148 12.73 8.15 -10.85
C ILE A 148 11.81 9.03 -11.71
N PHE A 149 10.53 9.08 -11.35
CA PHE A 149 9.49 9.79 -12.08
C PHE A 149 8.86 10.87 -11.19
N ARG A 150 8.58 12.03 -11.77
CA ARG A 150 7.88 13.11 -11.08
C ARG A 150 6.40 13.08 -11.47
N LEU A 151 5.50 13.04 -10.47
CA LEU A 151 4.05 13.06 -10.69
C LEU A 151 3.38 14.22 -9.94
N GLY A 152 2.14 14.51 -10.34
CA GLY A 152 1.35 15.61 -9.79
C GLY A 152 0.67 15.30 -8.46
N GLU A 153 -0.17 16.25 -8.02
CA GLU A 153 -0.87 16.19 -6.72
C GLU A 153 -1.76 14.94 -6.58
N LYS A 154 -2.36 14.50 -7.68
CA LYS A 154 -3.24 13.31 -7.69
C LYS A 154 -2.53 12.04 -7.21
N ASP A 155 -1.25 11.89 -7.55
CA ASP A 155 -0.51 10.64 -7.35
C ASP A 155 0.53 10.75 -6.24
N ASN A 156 1.23 11.89 -6.13
CA ASN A 156 2.30 12.07 -5.14
C ASN A 156 2.03 13.16 -4.09
N PHE A 157 0.77 13.49 -3.83
CA PHE A 157 0.39 14.30 -2.67
C PHE A 157 -0.70 13.60 -1.87
N TRP A 158 -0.33 13.12 -0.68
CA TRP A 158 -1.20 12.29 0.13
C TRP A 158 -2.02 13.12 1.12
N VAL A 159 -3.32 12.80 1.21
CA VAL A 159 -4.26 13.37 2.17
C VAL A 159 -5.05 12.25 2.83
N MET A 160 -5.28 12.33 4.16
CA MET A 160 -6.06 11.33 4.90
C MET A 160 -7.56 11.36 4.52
N GLY A 161 -8.07 12.55 4.23
CA GLY A 161 -9.48 12.82 3.97
C GLY A 161 -9.67 14.25 3.48
N ASP A 162 -10.77 14.88 3.87
CA ASP A 162 -11.02 16.30 3.54
C ASP A 162 -10.23 17.26 4.44
N THR A 163 -9.87 16.82 5.64
CA THR A 163 -9.06 17.56 6.61
C THR A 163 -8.02 16.64 7.25
N GLY A 164 -7.04 17.22 7.94
CA GLY A 164 -6.03 16.50 8.72
C GLY A 164 -4.62 16.54 8.12
N PRO A 165 -3.68 15.72 8.64
CA PRO A 165 -2.29 15.75 8.22
C PRO A 165 -2.12 15.27 6.76
N CYS A 166 -1.25 15.93 6.03
CA CYS A 166 -0.97 15.67 4.62
C CYS A 166 0.46 16.09 4.21
N GLY A 167 0.86 15.74 2.99
CA GLY A 167 2.14 16.17 2.42
C GLY A 167 2.49 15.45 1.12
N PRO A 168 3.61 15.86 0.49
CA PRO A 168 4.15 15.14 -0.64
C PRO A 168 4.52 13.72 -0.23
N CYS A 169 4.43 12.78 -1.16
CA CYS A 169 4.82 11.41 -0.93
C CYS A 169 5.70 10.88 -2.05
N SER A 170 6.32 9.73 -1.78
CA SER A 170 7.14 9.01 -2.74
C SER A 170 6.76 7.54 -2.71
N GLU A 171 6.44 6.98 -3.87
CA GLU A 171 6.00 5.60 -3.98
C GLU A 171 7.08 4.74 -4.64
N LEU A 172 7.17 3.49 -4.16
CA LEU A 172 8.04 2.46 -4.70
C LEU A 172 7.17 1.49 -5.48
N HIS A 173 7.50 1.31 -6.76
CA HIS A 173 6.81 0.43 -7.67
C HIS A 173 7.72 -0.73 -8.09
N PHE A 174 7.18 -1.94 -8.05
CA PHE A 174 7.83 -3.11 -8.63
C PHE A 174 7.47 -3.22 -10.11
N ASP A 175 8.49 -3.18 -10.95
CA ASP A 175 8.42 -3.47 -12.38
C ASP A 175 8.26 -4.97 -12.57
N ARG A 176 7.19 -5.44 -13.24
CA ARG A 176 6.98 -6.85 -13.56
C ARG A 176 7.68 -7.28 -14.85
N VAL A 177 8.15 -6.35 -15.69
CA VAL A 177 8.72 -6.67 -17.02
C VAL A 177 10.20 -6.25 -17.08
N PRO A 178 11.15 -7.19 -16.97
CA PRO A 178 12.57 -6.83 -16.85
C PRO A 178 13.14 -6.37 -18.18
N GLY A 179 14.16 -5.51 -18.13
CA GLY A 179 14.96 -5.13 -19.29
C GLY A 179 14.29 -4.20 -20.32
N SER A 180 13.01 -3.84 -20.17
CA SER A 180 12.34 -2.89 -21.06
C SER A 180 12.42 -1.47 -20.51
N LYS A 181 12.56 -0.49 -21.42
CA LYS A 181 12.54 0.93 -21.07
C LYS A 181 11.24 1.27 -20.32
N VAL A 182 11.37 2.10 -19.29
CA VAL A 182 10.24 2.60 -18.50
C VAL A 182 9.98 4.05 -18.85
N THR A 183 8.71 4.39 -19.05
CA THR A 183 8.21 5.74 -19.24
C THR A 183 7.10 6.01 -18.24
N THR A 184 6.77 7.29 -18.02
CA THR A 184 5.67 7.67 -17.13
C THR A 184 4.34 7.03 -17.52
N LYS A 185 4.08 6.83 -18.83
CA LYS A 185 2.86 6.16 -19.31
C LYS A 185 2.77 4.69 -18.88
N ASP A 186 3.92 4.03 -18.72
CA ASP A 186 3.93 2.65 -18.27
C ASP A 186 3.48 2.52 -16.81
N LEU A 187 3.66 3.56 -15.98
CA LEU A 187 3.24 3.57 -14.57
C LEU A 187 1.72 3.46 -14.41
N GLU A 188 0.94 3.83 -15.42
CA GLU A 188 -0.52 3.68 -15.42
C GLU A 188 -0.98 2.27 -15.83
N SER A 189 -0.06 1.40 -16.25
CA SER A 189 -0.36 0.02 -16.70
C SER A 189 -0.22 -1.02 -15.59
N ASP A 190 -0.75 -2.23 -15.82
CA ASP A 190 -0.59 -3.37 -14.91
C ASP A 190 0.86 -3.93 -14.85
N ARG A 191 1.81 -3.35 -15.61
CA ARG A 191 3.24 -3.66 -15.50
C ARG A 191 3.80 -3.33 -14.12
N PHE A 192 3.31 -2.26 -13.51
CA PHE A 192 3.82 -1.76 -12.24
C PHE A 192 2.87 -2.08 -11.10
N MET A 193 3.44 -2.56 -10.00
CA MET A 193 2.73 -2.70 -8.74
C MET A 193 3.34 -1.74 -7.74
N GLU A 194 2.58 -0.71 -7.37
CA GLU A 194 2.89 0.12 -6.20
C GLU A 194 2.91 -0.79 -4.96
N ILE A 195 4.08 -0.93 -4.33
CA ILE A 195 4.26 -1.79 -3.16
C ILE A 195 4.32 -0.98 -1.88
N TRP A 196 4.86 0.24 -1.89
CA TRP A 196 5.07 1.02 -0.67
C TRP A 196 4.98 2.52 -0.96
N ASN A 197 4.18 3.23 -0.19
CA ASN A 197 4.10 4.69 -0.21
C ASN A 197 4.77 5.28 1.04
N LEU A 198 5.67 6.26 0.85
CA LEU A 198 6.33 7.04 1.89
C LEU A 198 5.78 8.47 1.89
N VAL A 199 4.92 8.80 2.86
CA VAL A 199 4.31 10.12 3.00
C VAL A 199 5.18 10.99 3.92
N PHE A 200 5.57 12.15 3.40
CA PHE A 200 6.35 13.16 4.11
C PHE A 200 5.37 14.18 4.69
N MET A 201 4.78 13.87 5.84
CA MET A 201 3.79 14.75 6.48
C MET A 201 4.43 16.09 6.86
N GLN A 202 3.97 17.15 6.22
CA GLN A 202 4.48 18.51 6.38
C GLN A 202 3.38 19.52 6.68
N PHE A 203 2.13 19.19 6.36
CA PHE A 203 1.02 20.12 6.44
C PHE A 203 -0.19 19.51 7.16
N GLU A 204 -1.06 20.37 7.66
CA GLU A 204 -2.42 20.07 8.06
C GLU A 204 -3.36 20.82 7.11
N ARG A 205 -4.31 20.10 6.50
CA ARG A 205 -5.39 20.68 5.71
C ARG A 205 -6.58 21.00 6.62
N GLY A 206 -6.91 22.29 6.72
CA GLY A 206 -8.09 22.76 7.43
C GLY A 206 -9.39 22.54 6.64
N SER A 207 -10.54 22.74 7.31
CA SER A 207 -11.86 22.63 6.68
C SER A 207 -12.13 23.68 5.60
N ASP A 208 -11.39 24.79 5.61
CA ASP A 208 -11.41 25.82 4.56
C ASP A 208 -10.54 25.45 3.35
N GLY A 209 -9.93 24.25 3.36
CA GLY A 209 -9.03 23.74 2.34
C GLY A 209 -7.61 24.31 2.40
N LYS A 210 -7.31 25.23 3.33
CA LYS A 210 -5.96 25.81 3.45
C LYS A 210 -5.02 24.83 4.14
N MET A 211 -3.77 24.83 3.69
CA MET A 211 -2.70 24.04 4.28
C MET A 211 -1.87 24.89 5.25
N LYS A 212 -1.69 24.40 6.47
CA LYS A 212 -0.83 25.00 7.49
C LYS A 212 0.36 24.07 7.75
N PRO A 213 1.59 24.57 7.91
CA PRO A 213 2.73 23.72 8.28
C PRO A 213 2.50 23.02 9.62
N LEU A 214 2.84 21.74 9.71
CA LEU A 214 2.88 21.02 10.98
C LEU A 214 4.02 21.57 11.85
N ALA A 215 3.81 21.61 13.16
CA ALA A 215 4.85 22.02 14.11
C ALA A 215 6.08 21.11 14.05
N LYS A 216 5.89 19.84 13.68
CA LYS A 216 6.95 18.85 13.53
C LYS A 216 6.70 17.99 12.28
N PRO A 217 7.49 18.16 11.20
CA PRO A 217 7.44 17.27 10.06
C PRO A 217 7.62 15.81 10.49
N SER A 218 6.84 14.93 9.89
CA SER A 218 6.67 13.55 10.35
C SER A 218 6.66 12.57 9.17
N ILE A 219 6.84 11.29 9.45
CA ILE A 219 6.80 10.24 8.44
C ILE A 219 5.62 9.33 8.72
N ASP A 220 4.87 9.07 7.66
CA ASP A 220 3.88 8.00 7.57
C ASP A 220 4.25 7.14 6.36
N THR A 221 4.14 5.82 6.49
CA THR A 221 4.38 4.93 5.35
C THR A 221 3.34 3.81 5.36
N GLY A 222 2.95 3.35 4.18
CA GLY A 222 2.07 2.21 4.03
C GLY A 222 2.53 1.29 2.91
N MET A 223 2.78 0.03 3.26
CA MET A 223 3.05 -1.06 2.31
C MET A 223 1.98 -2.13 2.45
N GLY A 224 1.35 -2.50 1.33
CA GLY A 224 0.36 -3.58 1.32
C GLY A 224 1.06 -4.93 1.49
N LEU A 225 0.77 -5.66 2.57
CA LEU A 225 1.36 -6.98 2.82
C LEU A 225 1.07 -7.94 1.67
N GLU A 226 -0.17 -7.94 1.17
CA GLU A 226 -0.61 -8.79 0.07
C GLU A 226 0.17 -8.50 -1.22
N ARG A 227 0.45 -7.22 -1.50
CA ARG A 227 1.22 -6.82 -2.68
C ARG A 227 2.68 -7.22 -2.54
N LEU A 228 3.29 -7.00 -1.38
CA LEU A 228 4.65 -7.45 -1.10
C LEU A 228 4.77 -8.98 -1.22
N ALA A 229 3.79 -9.72 -0.68
CA ALA A 229 3.73 -11.17 -0.80
C ALA A 229 3.67 -11.62 -2.27
N ALA A 230 2.82 -10.99 -3.08
CA ALA A 230 2.72 -11.30 -4.50
C ALA A 230 4.07 -11.12 -5.22
N VAL A 231 4.80 -10.04 -4.92
CA VAL A 231 6.13 -9.79 -5.48
C VAL A 231 7.15 -10.84 -5.02
N VAL A 232 7.20 -11.15 -3.72
CA VAL A 232 8.20 -12.07 -3.15
C VAL A 232 7.93 -13.52 -3.53
N GLU A 233 6.67 -13.91 -3.68
CA GLU A 233 6.29 -15.24 -4.16
C GLU A 233 6.41 -15.37 -5.69
N GLY A 234 6.58 -14.25 -6.40
CA GLY A 234 6.71 -14.24 -7.86
C GLY A 234 5.40 -14.55 -8.59
N VAL A 235 4.26 -14.23 -7.98
CA VAL A 235 2.93 -14.47 -8.55
C VAL A 235 2.35 -13.19 -9.18
N GLU A 236 1.36 -13.38 -10.06
CA GLU A 236 0.80 -12.29 -10.86
C GLU A 236 -0.04 -11.30 -10.03
N GLY A 237 -0.85 -11.82 -9.11
CA GLY A 237 -1.72 -11.03 -8.25
C GLY A 237 -1.70 -11.46 -6.80
N ASN A 238 -2.37 -10.67 -5.98
CA ASN A 238 -2.48 -10.89 -4.55
C ASN A 238 -3.25 -12.19 -4.24
N TYR A 239 -4.23 -12.55 -5.08
CA TYR A 239 -5.09 -13.73 -4.87
C TYR A 239 -4.35 -15.05 -5.07
N GLU A 240 -3.18 -15.04 -5.71
CA GLU A 240 -2.34 -16.22 -5.91
C GLU A 240 -1.36 -16.48 -4.76
N THR A 241 -1.32 -15.61 -3.75
CA THR A 241 -0.42 -15.73 -2.59
C THR A 241 -0.87 -16.78 -1.57
N ASP A 242 0.01 -17.09 -0.62
CA ASP A 242 -0.32 -17.94 0.53
C ASP A 242 -1.47 -17.40 1.41
N LEU A 243 -1.82 -16.12 1.31
CA LEU A 243 -2.93 -15.49 2.02
C LEU A 243 -4.31 -15.90 1.47
N PHE A 244 -4.42 -16.11 0.16
CA PHE A 244 -5.71 -16.30 -0.51
C PHE A 244 -5.91 -17.71 -1.07
N MET A 245 -4.84 -18.34 -1.57
CA MET A 245 -4.94 -19.66 -2.18
C MET A 245 -5.56 -20.73 -1.28
N PRO A 246 -5.36 -20.76 0.06
CA PRO A 246 -6.07 -21.68 0.94
C PRO A 246 -7.60 -21.49 0.91
N VAL A 247 -8.07 -20.24 0.87
CA VAL A 247 -9.49 -19.90 0.82
C VAL A 247 -10.06 -20.24 -0.56
N ILE A 248 -9.36 -19.87 -1.63
CA ILE A 248 -9.77 -20.16 -3.02
C ILE A 248 -9.87 -21.68 -3.23
N ARG A 249 -8.89 -22.47 -2.79
CA ARG A 249 -8.94 -23.95 -2.88
C ARG A 249 -10.12 -24.54 -2.11
N LYS A 250 -10.52 -23.91 -1.01
CA LYS A 250 -11.72 -24.32 -0.26
C LYS A 250 -12.99 -24.03 -1.05
N ILE A 251 -13.06 -22.87 -1.73
CA ILE A 251 -14.16 -22.52 -2.63
C ILE A 251 -14.23 -23.50 -3.81
N GLU A 252 -13.11 -23.85 -4.44
CA GLU A 252 -13.05 -24.87 -5.50
C GLU A 252 -13.63 -26.21 -5.02
N LYS A 253 -13.26 -26.65 -3.81
CA LYS A 253 -13.77 -27.91 -3.23
C LYS A 253 -15.28 -27.87 -2.95
N ILE A 254 -15.80 -26.72 -2.53
CA ILE A 254 -17.24 -26.57 -2.21
C ILE A 254 -18.07 -26.50 -3.50
N THR A 255 -17.59 -25.77 -4.50
CA THR A 255 -18.36 -25.44 -5.72
C THR A 255 -18.14 -26.43 -6.87
N GLY A 256 -17.06 -27.21 -6.84
CA GLY A 256 -16.61 -28.04 -7.96
C GLY A 256 -16.05 -27.25 -9.14
N LYS A 257 -15.95 -25.91 -9.03
CA LYS A 257 -15.39 -25.02 -10.05
C LYS A 257 -13.87 -24.88 -9.85
N LYS A 258 -13.15 -24.53 -10.91
CA LYS A 258 -11.70 -24.32 -10.89
C LYS A 258 -11.35 -22.83 -10.95
N TYR A 259 -10.30 -22.45 -10.23
CA TYR A 259 -9.71 -21.11 -10.32
C TYR A 259 -8.62 -21.10 -11.40
N GLU A 260 -8.86 -20.37 -12.48
CA GLU A 260 -8.00 -20.35 -13.67
C GLU A 260 -7.11 -19.11 -13.77
N ARG A 261 -7.22 -18.19 -12.81
CA ARG A 261 -6.41 -16.96 -12.69
C ARG A 261 -6.63 -15.96 -13.83
N GLN A 262 -7.82 -15.93 -14.41
CA GLN A 262 -8.21 -14.95 -15.42
C GLN A 262 -8.65 -13.65 -14.75
N TYR A 263 -8.12 -12.53 -15.23
CA TYR A 263 -8.41 -11.16 -14.78
C TYR A 263 -9.03 -10.34 -15.91
N GLY A 264 -9.82 -9.33 -15.57
CA GLY A 264 -10.44 -8.41 -16.55
C GLY A 264 -11.90 -8.09 -16.28
N ALA A 265 -12.43 -7.15 -17.06
CA ALA A 265 -13.82 -6.73 -16.97
C ALA A 265 -14.77 -7.85 -17.43
N VAL A 266 -15.76 -8.17 -16.61
CA VAL A 266 -16.71 -9.28 -16.82
C VAL A 266 -17.75 -8.98 -17.93
N THR A 267 -17.60 -7.86 -18.64
CA THR A 267 -18.60 -7.29 -19.56
C THR A 267 -18.15 -7.21 -21.03
N SER A 268 -17.00 -7.75 -21.41
CA SER A 268 -16.51 -7.57 -22.79
C SER A 268 -17.31 -8.39 -23.82
N ALA A 269 -17.98 -7.70 -24.74
CA ALA A 269 -18.72 -8.29 -25.86
C ALA A 269 -17.84 -9.06 -26.88
N SER A 270 -16.50 -9.01 -26.73
CA SER A 270 -15.51 -9.66 -27.59
C SER A 270 -15.05 -11.04 -27.11
N LEU A 271 -15.45 -11.48 -25.91
CA LEU A 271 -15.08 -12.81 -25.37
C LEU A 271 -16.11 -13.87 -25.75
N SER A 272 -15.63 -15.11 -25.95
CA SER A 272 -16.53 -16.26 -26.12
C SER A 272 -17.32 -16.53 -24.84
N THR A 273 -18.46 -17.22 -24.96
CA THR A 273 -19.31 -17.60 -23.81
C THR A 273 -18.55 -18.40 -22.76
N ASP A 274 -17.65 -19.29 -23.19
CA ASP A 274 -16.81 -20.08 -22.28
C ASP A 274 -15.81 -19.18 -21.55
N ALA A 275 -15.08 -18.32 -22.27
CA ALA A 275 -14.14 -17.39 -21.66
C ALA A 275 -14.82 -16.44 -20.65
N LEU A 276 -16.02 -15.95 -20.96
CA LEU A 276 -16.82 -15.17 -20.01
C LEU A 276 -17.23 -15.97 -18.78
N THR A 277 -17.50 -17.26 -18.92
CA THR A 277 -17.86 -18.15 -17.81
C THR A 277 -16.68 -18.41 -16.88
N HIS A 278 -15.49 -18.67 -17.43
CA HIS A 278 -14.26 -18.81 -16.65
C HIS A 278 -13.91 -17.51 -15.93
N LEU A 279 -13.97 -16.36 -16.62
CA LEU A 279 -13.73 -15.05 -16.03
C LEU A 279 -14.70 -14.72 -14.89
N ARG A 280 -16.00 -15.02 -15.05
CA ARG A 280 -17.02 -14.86 -14.01
C ARG A 280 -16.77 -15.75 -12.79
N THR A 281 -16.31 -16.97 -13.04
CA THR A 281 -16.00 -17.94 -11.99
C THR A 281 -14.84 -17.41 -11.15
N ASP A 282 -13.75 -17.01 -11.79
CA ASP A 282 -12.56 -16.47 -11.12
C ASP A 282 -12.87 -15.18 -10.36
N PHE A 283 -13.62 -14.27 -10.98
CA PHE A 283 -14.14 -13.06 -10.33
C PHE A 283 -14.89 -13.40 -9.05
N SER A 284 -15.85 -14.33 -9.13
CA SER A 284 -16.68 -14.71 -7.97
C SER A 284 -15.85 -15.34 -6.86
N MET A 285 -14.87 -16.19 -7.20
CA MET A 285 -13.99 -16.80 -6.20
C MET A 285 -13.14 -15.75 -5.48
N ARG A 286 -12.61 -14.76 -6.19
CA ARG A 286 -11.85 -13.65 -5.59
C ARG A 286 -12.72 -12.80 -4.68
N VAL A 287 -13.93 -12.44 -5.13
CA VAL A 287 -14.91 -11.68 -4.34
C VAL A 287 -15.28 -12.42 -3.05
N ILE A 288 -15.52 -13.73 -3.10
CA ILE A 288 -15.82 -14.53 -1.90
C ILE A 288 -14.60 -14.58 -0.96
N ALA A 289 -13.39 -14.81 -1.52
CA ALA A 289 -12.17 -14.92 -0.74
C ALA A 289 -11.77 -13.61 -0.06
N ASP A 290 -12.06 -12.46 -0.67
CA ASP A 290 -11.88 -11.15 -0.07
C ASP A 290 -12.93 -10.85 1.01
N HIS A 291 -14.23 -10.95 0.67
CA HIS A 291 -15.30 -10.56 1.60
C HIS A 291 -15.38 -11.42 2.86
N ILE A 292 -14.96 -12.68 2.82
CA ILE A 292 -14.90 -13.50 4.04
C ILE A 292 -13.84 -12.97 5.03
N ARG A 293 -12.76 -12.35 4.55
CA ARG A 293 -11.75 -11.70 5.41
C ARG A 293 -12.26 -10.39 5.99
N ALA A 294 -13.10 -9.68 5.24
CA ALA A 294 -13.68 -8.40 5.67
C ALA A 294 -14.81 -8.55 6.69
N SER A 295 -15.55 -9.67 6.65
CA SER A 295 -16.74 -9.90 7.48
C SER A 295 -16.50 -10.72 8.75
N ALA A 296 -15.37 -11.40 8.86
CA ALA A 296 -14.98 -12.22 10.01
C ALA A 296 -14.30 -11.41 11.11
#